data_AF-A0A960V6S9-F1
#
_entry.id   AF-A0A960V6S9-F1
#
_cell.length_a   1.000
_cell.length_b   1.000
_cell.length_c   1.000
_cell.angle_alpha   90.00
_cell.angle_beta   90.00
_cell.angle_gamma   90.00
#
_symmetry.space_group_name_H-M   'P 1'
#
loop_
_entity.id
_entity.type
_entity.pdbx_description
1 polymer ?
#
loop_
_entity_poly.entity_id
_entity_poly.type
_entity_poly.pdbx_seq_one_letter_code
_entity_poly.pdbx_strand_id
1 'polypeptide(L)'
;FFKKNLQMKQYSTKEGEYVSYSNFYIEINGVSTVQVPMSFDLYGYYLNYEIIPDKSLREKKELCIGIYTKESSAKGIFLDTLYYELPDSRSEAGNQPLIKEITPGAGIIGDTVTIIGKNLGTNVEDIRIQILSDNKGSSSSFFDRENDETETYPFDDFSRCAINPFYLSSPFPVGDTSEMLQELKFTIPSYIDNKNNCLEDPNFSFSDIIFGKSINLKLMTNARPSTIEEIRFLHKKWKVFYGIISIILTFGFMGLLALIIKKANFLPDILLDVKTNSYTLANFQAYVWTIVLLGSYFYVALCQWTILVNKMILPDFNAKLTALLGISFGGSILSTMIQKREREKPIKKENPEWKDLISDNFGAIDVSKLQLLGFTIVTIIIYLLYLAKCNPLKGLPDIPETLHGLLGISQASYLATKAVEKDDKKSETRESEKERKPEEDKESIKVG
;
A
#
# COMPACT_ATOMS: atom_id res chain seq x y z
N PHE A 1 -8.12 32.57 19.50
CA PHE A 1 -8.02 32.74 20.96
C PHE A 1 -7.53 34.15 21.35
N PHE A 2 -6.49 34.72 20.71
CA PHE A 2 -5.98 36.10 20.95
C PHE A 2 -7.03 37.23 20.88
N LYS A 3 -8.03 37.16 19.98
CA LYS A 3 -9.04 38.22 19.80
C LYS A 3 -10.01 38.40 20.97
N LYS A 4 -10.16 37.42 21.87
CA LYS A 4 -11.22 37.39 22.89
C LYS A 4 -10.79 37.94 24.26
N ASN A 5 -9.49 38.07 24.53
CA ASN A 5 -8.97 38.38 25.87
C ASN A 5 -8.12 39.67 25.97
N LEU A 6 -7.85 40.36 24.85
CA LEU A 6 -7.26 41.71 24.88
C LEU A 6 -8.37 42.75 25.03
N GLN A 7 -8.87 42.94 26.26
CA GLN A 7 -9.50 44.22 26.62
C GLN A 7 -8.38 45.18 27.06
N MET A 8 -7.82 45.92 26.10
CA MET A 8 -6.94 47.03 26.47
C MET A 8 -7.79 48.10 27.20
N LYS A 9 -7.53 48.28 28.50
CA LYS A 9 -8.04 49.45 29.23
C LYS A 9 -7.41 50.70 28.61
N GLN A 10 -8.20 51.48 27.88
CA GLN A 10 -7.82 52.83 27.47
C GLN A 10 -7.57 53.67 28.72
N TYR A 11 -6.32 54.03 28.97
CA TYR A 11 -5.98 55.07 29.93
C TYR A 11 -6.13 56.42 29.21
N SER A 12 -7.22 57.12 29.50
CA SER A 12 -7.44 58.51 29.11
C SER A 12 -6.58 59.41 30.00
N THR A 13 -5.44 59.88 29.49
CA THR A 13 -4.77 61.05 30.07
C THR A 13 -5.50 62.31 29.59
N LYS A 14 -5.93 63.14 30.56
CA LYS A 14 -6.58 64.47 30.49
C LYS A 14 -7.20 64.90 29.15
N GLU A 15 -8.51 65.18 29.21
CA GLU A 15 -9.40 65.72 28.17
C GLU A 15 -8.71 66.42 26.98
N GLY A 16 -8.76 65.76 25.82
CA GLY A 16 -8.71 66.45 24.51
C GLY A 16 -7.64 66.01 23.51
N GLU A 17 -6.61 65.26 23.91
CA GLU A 17 -5.54 64.84 22.99
C GLU A 17 -5.60 63.33 22.68
N TYR A 18 -5.87 63.00 21.41
CA TYR A 18 -5.65 61.65 20.87
C TYR A 18 -4.15 61.48 20.59
N VAL A 19 -3.43 60.78 21.46
CA VAL A 19 -2.04 60.37 21.18
C VAL A 19 -2.06 59.15 20.26
N SER A 20 -1.69 59.36 18.99
CA SER A 20 -1.52 58.28 18.01
C SER A 20 -0.12 57.68 18.16
N TYR A 21 -0.01 56.51 18.79
CA TYR A 21 1.24 55.76 18.87
C TYR A 21 1.50 55.02 17.56
N SER A 22 2.54 55.40 16.83
CA SER A 22 2.80 54.88 15.49
C SER A 22 3.65 53.61 15.44
N ASN A 23 4.28 53.17 16.54
CA ASN A 23 5.16 52.00 16.56
C ASN A 23 5.13 51.27 17.92
N PHE A 24 4.84 49.96 17.90
CA PHE A 24 5.01 49.05 19.03
C PHE A 24 6.18 48.10 18.74
N TYR A 25 6.82 47.57 19.78
CA TYR A 25 7.91 46.60 19.65
C TYR A 25 7.64 45.42 20.59
N ILE A 26 7.89 44.20 20.12
CA ILE A 26 7.73 42.97 20.89
C ILE A 26 9.11 42.33 21.07
N GLU A 27 9.50 42.06 22.32
CA GLU A 27 10.75 41.38 22.66
C GLU A 27 10.43 39.98 23.22
N ILE A 28 11.08 38.94 22.67
CA ILE A 28 10.84 37.53 23.04
C ILE A 28 12.18 36.86 23.37
N ASN A 29 12.24 36.24 24.55
CA ASN A 29 13.39 35.58 25.20
C ASN A 29 14.49 34.95 24.32
N GLY A 30 15.48 35.77 23.93
CA GLY A 30 16.90 35.41 23.97
C GLY A 30 17.39 34.25 23.09
N VAL A 31 16.74 33.96 21.96
CA VAL A 31 17.28 33.07 20.90
C VAL A 31 17.05 33.72 19.54
N SER A 32 17.97 33.45 18.60
CA SER A 32 18.09 33.98 17.23
C SER A 32 16.78 34.38 16.54
N THR A 33 16.86 35.49 15.80
CA THR A 33 15.83 36.13 14.96
C THR A 33 14.72 35.20 14.46
N VAL A 34 13.51 35.42 14.97
CA VAL A 34 12.26 34.93 14.38
C VAL A 34 11.39 36.15 14.11
N GLN A 35 11.17 36.45 12.83
CA GLN A 35 10.17 37.42 12.39
C GLN A 35 8.83 36.67 12.37
N VAL A 36 7.96 36.93 13.34
CA VAL A 36 6.60 36.37 13.41
C VAL A 36 5.68 37.39 12.76
N PRO A 37 5.08 37.14 11.58
CA PRO A 37 4.13 38.04 10.96
C PRO A 37 2.77 37.84 11.65
N MET A 38 2.62 38.40 12.85
CA MET A 38 1.29 38.68 13.37
C MET A 38 0.89 40.07 12.87
N SER A 39 0.12 40.13 11.79
CA SER A 39 -0.61 41.34 11.43
C SER A 39 -1.74 41.55 12.44
N PHE A 40 -1.51 42.41 13.41
CA PHE A 40 -2.60 42.99 14.19
C PHE A 40 -3.14 44.17 13.40
N ASP A 41 -4.32 43.98 12.81
CA ASP A 41 -5.05 45.06 12.15
C ASP A 41 -5.68 45.95 13.24
N LEU A 42 -4.84 46.81 13.84
CA LEU A 42 -5.30 47.99 14.57
C LEU A 42 -5.03 49.21 13.68
N TYR A 43 -6.06 49.65 12.96
CA TYR A 43 -6.09 50.95 12.27
C TYR A 43 -4.92 51.24 11.32
N GLY A 44 -4.47 50.26 10.52
CA GLY A 44 -3.65 50.55 9.32
C GLY A 44 -2.17 50.90 9.55
N TYR A 45 -1.56 50.51 10.68
CA TYR A 45 -0.12 50.67 10.91
C TYR A 45 0.62 49.33 10.90
N TYR A 46 1.76 49.29 10.20
CA TYR A 46 2.67 48.14 10.19
C TYR A 46 3.66 48.24 11.34
N LEU A 47 3.76 47.18 12.13
CA LEU A 47 4.73 47.06 13.22
C LEU A 47 6.01 46.37 12.70
N ASN A 48 7.16 47.03 12.84
CA ASN A 48 8.47 46.39 12.68
C ASN A 48 9.15 46.36 14.05
N TYR A 49 9.66 45.18 14.45
CA TYR A 49 10.38 45.02 15.71
C TYR A 49 11.80 44.48 15.50
N GLU A 50 12.68 44.78 16.45
CA GLU A 50 14.08 44.39 16.49
C GLU A 50 14.37 43.83 17.89
N ILE A 51 15.06 42.68 17.98
CA ILE A 51 15.32 41.97 19.25
C ILE A 51 16.79 42.18 19.64
N ILE A 52 17.05 42.61 20.88
CA ILE A 52 18.39 42.87 21.44
C ILE A 52 18.71 41.78 22.49
N PRO A 53 19.88 41.11 22.47
CA PRO A 53 20.13 39.98 23.37
C PRO A 53 20.63 40.39 24.78
N ASP A 54 20.04 39.79 25.83
CA ASP A 54 20.57 39.75 27.21
C ASP A 54 20.87 38.29 27.64
N LYS A 55 22.05 38.05 28.21
CA LYS A 55 22.56 36.72 28.61
C LYS A 55 22.01 36.22 29.95
N SER A 56 21.30 37.04 30.71
CA SER A 56 20.96 36.75 32.12
C SER A 56 19.68 35.91 32.35
N LEU A 57 18.87 35.62 31.33
CA LEU A 57 17.50 35.07 31.48
C LEU A 57 17.32 33.58 31.16
N ARG A 58 18.39 32.81 30.92
CA ARG A 58 18.31 31.38 30.52
C ARG A 58 17.73 30.42 31.57
N GLU A 59 17.59 30.82 32.83
CA GLU A 59 17.20 29.91 33.91
C GLU A 59 15.69 29.81 34.17
N LYS A 60 14.86 30.68 33.59
CA LYS A 60 13.40 30.64 33.79
C LYS A 60 12.69 30.07 32.56
N LYS A 61 11.98 28.95 32.72
CA LYS A 61 11.18 28.23 31.70
C LYS A 61 9.90 28.98 31.27
N GLU A 62 9.91 30.30 31.33
CA GLU A 62 8.76 31.13 30.97
C GLU A 62 9.15 31.87 29.70
N LEU A 63 8.29 31.86 28.68
CA LEU A 63 8.45 32.76 27.54
C LEU A 63 7.82 34.09 27.93
N CYS A 64 8.65 35.12 28.11
CA CYS A 64 8.21 36.47 28.39
C CYS A 64 8.13 37.22 27.07
N ILE A 65 6.96 37.77 26.78
CA ILE A 65 6.75 38.66 25.64
C ILE A 65 6.57 40.06 26.23
N GLY A 66 7.59 40.90 26.08
CA GLY A 66 7.55 42.30 26.51
C GLY A 66 7.03 43.19 25.39
N ILE A 67 6.00 44.00 25.67
CA ILE A 67 5.47 44.98 24.71
C ILE A 67 5.95 46.37 25.10
N TYR A 68 6.66 47.05 24.20
CA TYR A 68 7.17 48.40 24.41
C TYR A 68 6.54 49.40 23.44
N THR A 69 6.31 50.62 23.92
CA THR A 69 6.00 51.77 23.05
C THR A 69 7.24 52.62 22.89
N LYS A 70 7.57 53.00 21.65
CA LYS A 70 8.67 53.92 21.38
C LYS A 70 8.14 55.35 21.40
N GLU A 71 8.19 56.00 22.56
CA GLU A 71 8.03 57.46 22.62
C GLU A 71 9.34 58.13 22.15
N SER A 72 9.20 59.30 21.53
CA SER A 72 10.27 60.09 20.87
C SER A 72 11.45 60.48 21.78
N SER A 73 11.47 60.06 23.04
CA SER A 73 12.51 60.35 24.03
C SER A 73 13.03 59.06 24.68
N ALA A 74 13.93 58.36 23.98
CA ALA A 74 14.97 57.41 24.42
C ALA A 74 14.69 56.32 25.50
N LYS A 75 13.53 56.26 26.16
CA LYS A 75 13.15 55.25 27.13
C LYS A 75 11.81 54.67 26.73
N GLY A 76 11.83 53.45 26.18
CA GLY A 76 10.60 52.70 25.94
C GLY A 76 9.86 52.46 27.25
N ILE A 77 8.55 52.72 27.26
CA ILE A 77 7.69 52.39 28.39
C ILE A 77 7.30 50.91 28.24
N PHE A 78 7.59 50.11 29.26
CA PHE A 78 7.17 48.72 29.36
C PHE A 78 5.67 48.67 29.65
N LEU A 79 4.87 48.08 28.76
CA LEU A 79 3.42 48.06 28.92
C LEU A 79 2.94 46.86 29.73
N ASP A 80 3.38 45.65 29.40
CA ASP A 80 2.95 44.41 30.05
C ASP A 80 3.88 43.23 29.71
N THR A 81 3.90 42.22 30.59
CA THR A 81 4.58 40.93 30.35
C THR A 81 3.51 39.88 30.09
N LEU A 82 3.47 39.30 28.88
CA LEU A 82 2.71 38.07 28.69
C LEU A 82 3.59 36.88 29.09
N TYR A 83 3.20 36.17 30.14
CA TYR A 83 3.81 34.91 30.52
C TYR A 83 3.14 33.79 29.74
N TYR A 84 3.89 33.18 28.82
CA TYR A 84 3.47 31.94 28.17
C TYR A 84 4.28 30.79 28.74
N GLU A 85 3.61 29.92 29.51
CA GLU A 85 4.20 28.64 29.91
C GLU A 85 4.30 27.75 28.67
N LEU A 86 5.53 27.58 28.18
CA LEU A 86 5.82 26.51 27.24
C LEU A 86 5.58 25.19 27.98
N PRO A 87 4.63 24.35 27.55
CA PRO A 87 4.39 23.07 28.22
C PRO A 87 5.71 22.29 28.25
N ASP A 88 6.10 21.82 29.44
CA ASP A 88 7.38 21.14 29.62
C ASP A 88 7.38 19.86 28.77
N SER A 89 8.18 19.87 27.71
CA SER A 89 8.30 18.81 26.70
C SER A 89 8.68 17.46 27.29
N ARG A 90 9.19 17.43 28.53
CA ARG A 90 9.53 16.21 29.28
C ARG A 90 8.42 15.75 30.23
N SER A 91 7.58 16.66 30.74
CA SER A 91 6.46 16.31 31.64
C SER A 91 5.31 15.62 30.90
N GLU A 92 5.16 15.92 29.60
CA GLU A 92 4.16 15.38 28.70
C GLU A 92 4.81 14.56 27.56
N ALA A 93 6.00 13.99 27.79
CA ALA A 93 6.71 13.21 26.78
C ALA A 93 5.88 12.02 26.23
N GLY A 94 4.87 11.55 26.99
CA GLY A 94 3.89 10.54 26.54
C GLY A 94 2.71 11.07 25.72
N ASN A 95 2.54 12.39 25.61
CA ASN A 95 1.41 13.06 24.94
C ASN A 95 1.78 13.70 23.60
N GLN A 96 3.00 13.48 23.08
CA GLN A 96 3.31 13.88 21.71
C GLN A 96 2.46 13.06 20.73
N PRO A 97 1.98 13.68 19.64
CA PRO A 97 1.32 12.93 18.57
C PRO A 97 2.31 11.92 17.99
N LEU A 98 1.98 10.63 18.10
CA LEU A 98 2.83 9.57 17.58
C LEU A 98 2.12 8.92 16.42
N ILE A 99 2.69 9.01 15.22
CA ILE A 99 2.20 8.25 14.08
C ILE A 99 2.73 6.82 14.21
N LYS A 100 1.83 5.84 14.20
CA LYS A 100 2.20 4.42 14.18
C LYS A 100 2.16 3.83 12.79
N GLU A 101 1.17 4.21 12.01
CA GLU A 101 0.92 3.64 10.70
C GLU A 101 0.26 4.66 9.78
N ILE A 102 0.63 4.63 8.50
CA ILE A 102 -0.04 5.36 7.43
C ILE A 102 -0.53 4.35 6.40
N THR A 103 -1.83 4.36 6.12
CA THR A 103 -2.46 3.47 5.15
C THR A 103 -3.36 4.24 4.16
N PRO A 104 -3.15 4.09 2.85
CA PRO A 104 -2.01 3.39 2.25
C PRO A 104 -0.71 4.19 2.44
N GLY A 105 0.43 3.52 2.59
CA GLY A 105 1.75 4.18 2.62
C GLY A 105 2.16 4.85 1.30
N ALA A 106 1.33 4.66 0.26
CA ALA A 106 1.42 5.39 -0.99
C ALA A 106 0.06 5.52 -1.65
N GLY A 107 -0.16 6.62 -2.35
CA GLY A 107 -1.45 6.91 -2.99
C GLY A 107 -1.31 7.68 -4.29
N ILE A 108 -2.40 7.73 -5.04
CA ILE A 108 -2.57 8.70 -6.13
C ILE A 108 -3.29 9.94 -5.60
N ILE A 109 -3.25 11.01 -6.38
CA ILE A 109 -4.06 12.21 -6.12
C ILE A 109 -5.54 11.83 -5.96
N GLY A 110 -6.17 12.35 -4.91
CA GLY A 110 -7.57 12.07 -4.56
C GLY A 110 -7.77 10.82 -3.70
N ASP A 111 -6.73 10.01 -3.47
CA ASP A 111 -6.84 8.91 -2.52
C ASP A 111 -6.98 9.44 -1.09
N THR A 112 -7.74 8.70 -0.29
CA THR A 112 -7.83 8.93 1.16
C THR A 112 -6.68 8.21 1.85
N VAL A 113 -5.95 8.96 2.65
CA VAL A 113 -4.87 8.46 3.51
C VAL A 113 -5.37 8.46 4.94
N THR A 114 -5.17 7.32 5.60
CA THR A 114 -5.47 7.09 7.00
C THR A 114 -4.18 7.07 7.79
N ILE A 115 -4.07 7.93 8.80
CA ILE A 115 -3.00 7.92 9.80
C ILE A 115 -3.55 7.28 11.07
N ILE A 116 -2.90 6.24 11.56
CA ILE A 116 -3.21 5.61 12.84
C ILE A 116 -2.10 6.01 13.82
N GLY A 117 -2.48 6.51 14.99
CA GLY A 117 -1.51 7.02 15.96
C GLY A 117 -2.06 7.21 17.36
N LYS A 118 -1.23 7.75 18.25
CA LYS A 118 -1.60 8.13 19.62
C LYS A 118 -1.59 9.65 19.76
N ASN A 119 -2.42 10.16 20.67
CA ASN A 119 -2.48 11.59 21.03
C ASN A 119 -2.69 12.51 19.81
N LEU A 120 -3.53 12.09 18.87
CA LEU A 120 -3.81 12.87 17.67
C LEU A 120 -4.70 14.10 17.95
N GLY A 121 -5.25 14.19 19.16
CA GLY A 121 -6.10 15.28 19.65
C GLY A 121 -7.55 14.85 19.87
N THR A 122 -8.41 15.79 20.24
CA THR A 122 -9.86 15.57 20.43
C THR A 122 -10.70 16.25 19.35
N ASN A 123 -10.15 17.26 18.67
CA ASN A 123 -10.83 18.01 17.62
C ASN A 123 -9.98 18.00 16.34
N VAL A 124 -10.61 17.74 15.20
CA VAL A 124 -9.96 17.69 13.89
C VAL A 124 -9.44 19.07 13.46
N GLU A 125 -10.05 20.15 13.94
CA GLU A 125 -9.68 21.53 13.60
C GLU A 125 -8.32 21.95 14.16
N ASP A 126 -7.87 21.30 15.24
CA ASP A 126 -6.59 21.57 15.91
C ASP A 126 -5.41 20.79 15.28
N ILE A 127 -5.72 20.04 14.22
CA ILE A 127 -4.77 19.16 13.52
C ILE A 127 -4.42 19.78 12.17
N ARG A 128 -3.11 19.81 11.87
CA ARG A 128 -2.56 20.22 10.57
C ARG A 128 -1.55 19.19 10.11
N ILE A 129 -1.63 18.77 8.84
CA ILE A 129 -0.64 17.88 8.24
C ILE A 129 0.29 18.73 7.38
N GLN A 130 1.52 18.93 7.83
CA GLN A 130 2.54 19.65 7.08
C GLN A 130 3.24 18.72 6.10
N ILE A 131 3.36 19.16 4.86
CA ILE A 131 4.19 18.53 3.83
C ILE A 131 5.59 19.15 3.88
N LEU A 132 6.59 18.33 4.20
CA LEU A 132 7.99 18.70 4.19
C LEU A 132 8.61 18.23 2.86
N SER A 133 9.16 19.19 2.10
CA SER A 133 9.94 18.89 0.90
C SER A 133 11.30 18.31 1.29
N ASP A 134 11.69 17.19 0.67
CA ASP A 134 12.99 16.55 0.89
C ASP A 134 14.09 17.38 0.18
N ASN A 135 14.40 18.56 0.71
CA ASN A 135 15.39 19.47 0.13
C ASN A 135 16.81 19.01 0.48
N LYS A 136 17.13 17.74 0.22
CA LYS A 136 18.45 17.13 0.44
C LYS A 136 19.56 17.71 -0.46
N GLY A 137 19.23 18.64 -1.36
CA GLY A 137 20.17 19.31 -2.26
C GLY A 137 20.74 20.63 -1.74
N SER A 138 20.22 21.20 -0.65
CA SER A 138 20.72 22.46 -0.06
C SER A 138 21.48 22.23 1.24
N SER A 139 22.22 21.13 1.32
CA SER A 139 23.39 21.06 2.19
C SER A 139 24.57 21.78 1.53
N SER A 140 24.37 23.00 1.03
CA SER A 140 25.49 23.93 0.92
C SER A 140 25.89 24.26 2.36
N SER A 141 26.95 23.61 2.82
CA SER A 141 27.73 23.90 4.02
C SER A 141 27.21 25.08 4.86
N PHE A 142 26.25 24.80 5.74
CA PHE A 142 25.68 25.75 6.70
C PHE A 142 26.72 26.22 7.75
N PHE A 143 27.97 25.76 7.65
CA PHE A 143 29.08 26.09 8.55
C PHE A 143 30.25 26.83 7.90
N ASP A 144 30.24 27.15 6.59
CA ASP A 144 31.41 27.76 5.93
C ASP A 144 31.21 29.22 5.45
N ARG A 145 30.18 29.93 5.92
CA ARG A 145 29.95 31.33 5.55
C ARG A 145 29.86 32.23 6.79
N GLU A 146 31.01 32.43 7.43
CA GLU A 146 31.18 33.18 8.68
C GLU A 146 31.18 34.72 8.50
N ASN A 147 30.93 35.28 7.30
CA ASN A 147 31.13 36.72 7.08
C ASN A 147 30.08 37.47 6.22
N ASP A 148 28.92 36.88 5.91
CA ASP A 148 27.80 37.66 5.33
C ASP A 148 26.73 37.90 6.41
N GLU A 149 26.98 38.93 7.23
CA GLU A 149 25.97 39.51 8.11
C GLU A 149 24.87 40.15 7.25
N THR A 150 23.73 39.48 7.03
CA THR A 150 22.35 40.04 6.96
C THR A 150 21.31 39.15 6.26
N GLU A 151 21.63 37.98 5.72
CA GLU A 151 20.57 37.08 5.21
C GLU A 151 20.01 36.19 6.32
N THR A 152 19.06 36.74 7.07
CA THR A 152 18.22 35.97 7.99
C THR A 152 17.20 35.17 7.19
N TYR A 153 17.44 33.86 7.04
CA TYR A 153 16.41 32.96 6.51
C TYR A 153 15.34 32.73 7.59
N PRO A 154 14.08 33.10 7.36
CA PRO A 154 13.03 32.92 8.34
C PRO A 154 12.72 31.42 8.51
N PHE A 155 12.77 30.93 9.75
CA PHE A 155 12.24 29.61 10.15
C PHE A 155 10.74 29.45 9.85
N ASP A 156 10.06 30.50 9.37
CA ASP A 156 8.63 30.56 9.05
C ASP A 156 8.26 29.98 7.68
N ASP A 157 9.22 29.69 6.79
CA ASP A 157 8.89 29.32 5.41
C ASP A 157 8.43 27.86 5.23
N PHE A 158 8.68 26.99 6.21
CA PHE A 158 8.25 25.59 6.16
C PHE A 158 6.76 25.39 6.51
N SER A 159 6.06 26.46 6.87
CA SER A 159 4.65 26.46 7.26
C SER A 159 3.66 26.27 6.09
N ARG A 160 4.14 26.34 4.84
CA ARG A 160 3.26 26.79 3.76
C ARG A 160 2.38 25.70 3.14
N CYS A 161 2.67 24.41 3.25
CA CYS A 161 1.77 23.35 2.75
C CYS A 161 1.12 22.57 3.90
N ALA A 162 -0.03 23.04 4.39
CA ALA A 162 -0.82 22.33 5.41
C ALA A 162 -2.08 21.72 4.80
N ILE A 163 -2.29 20.41 5.03
CA ILE A 163 -3.54 19.71 4.70
C ILE A 163 -4.38 19.61 5.97
N ASN A 164 -5.67 19.97 5.86
CA ASN A 164 -6.63 19.76 6.93
C ASN A 164 -7.23 18.34 6.81
N PRO A 165 -7.14 17.52 7.87
CA PRO A 165 -7.88 16.27 7.92
C PRO A 165 -9.39 16.54 7.97
N PHE A 166 -10.18 15.59 7.50
CA PHE A 166 -11.65 15.69 7.49
C PHE A 166 -12.32 14.76 8.50
N TYR A 167 -11.56 13.85 9.13
CA TYR A 167 -12.07 12.89 10.09
C TYR A 167 -11.01 12.55 11.13
N LEU A 168 -11.44 12.47 12.38
CA LEU A 168 -10.68 11.97 13.53
C LEU A 168 -11.59 11.02 14.32
N SER A 169 -11.15 9.80 14.60
CA SER A 169 -11.88 8.86 15.45
C SER A 169 -11.68 9.15 16.93
N SER A 170 -12.64 8.74 17.74
CA SER A 170 -12.39 8.52 19.17
C SER A 170 -11.30 7.45 19.37
N PRO A 171 -10.55 7.49 20.48
CA PRO A 171 -9.56 6.46 20.78
C PRO A 171 -10.20 5.07 20.87
N PHE A 172 -9.56 4.06 20.28
CA PHE A 172 -10.00 2.67 20.28
C PHE A 172 -8.85 1.73 20.69
N PRO A 173 -9.14 0.63 21.41
CA PRO A 173 -8.13 -0.36 21.77
C PRO A 173 -7.72 -1.18 20.53
N VAL A 174 -6.45 -1.57 20.45
CA VAL A 174 -5.95 -2.45 19.39
C VAL A 174 -5.46 -3.77 19.98
N GLY A 175 -6.21 -4.84 19.70
CA GLY A 175 -5.97 -6.18 20.26
C GLY A 175 -6.07 -6.19 21.79
N ASP A 176 -5.26 -7.04 22.42
CA ASP A 176 -5.20 -7.16 23.89
C ASP A 176 -4.27 -6.11 24.54
N THR A 177 -3.78 -5.14 23.76
CA THR A 177 -2.91 -4.09 24.31
C THR A 177 -3.73 -3.01 24.99
N SER A 178 -3.21 -2.46 26.09
CA SER A 178 -3.80 -1.28 26.76
C SER A 178 -3.61 0.02 25.96
N GLU A 179 -3.14 -0.08 24.70
CA GLU A 179 -2.87 1.05 23.86
C GLU A 179 -4.14 1.51 23.14
N MET A 180 -4.51 2.77 23.39
CA MET A 180 -5.59 3.44 22.68
C MET A 180 -5.02 4.15 21.44
N LEU A 181 -5.48 3.78 20.26
CA LEU A 181 -5.11 4.42 18.99
C LEU A 181 -6.26 5.26 18.46
N GLN A 182 -5.93 6.24 17.61
CA GLN A 182 -6.89 7.07 16.89
C GLN A 182 -6.63 6.95 15.40
N GLU A 183 -7.69 7.10 14.61
CA GLU A 183 -7.68 7.08 13.16
C GLU A 183 -7.95 8.50 12.65
N LEU A 184 -7.04 9.05 11.85
CA LEU A 184 -7.15 10.36 11.22
C LEU A 184 -7.18 10.18 9.70
N LYS A 185 -8.14 10.79 9.00
CA LYS A 185 -8.24 10.69 7.53
C LYS A 185 -8.12 12.05 6.86
N PHE A 186 -7.39 12.06 5.75
CA PHE A 186 -7.28 13.20 4.86
C PHE A 186 -7.22 12.71 3.41
N THR A 187 -7.55 13.59 2.47
CA THR A 187 -7.46 13.29 1.04
C THR A 187 -6.20 13.93 0.48
N ILE A 188 -5.48 13.20 -0.37
CA ILE A 188 -4.36 13.77 -1.13
C ILE A 188 -4.93 14.86 -2.06
N PRO A 189 -4.56 16.14 -1.87
CA PRO A 189 -5.09 17.21 -2.71
C PRO A 189 -4.63 17.05 -4.16
N SER A 190 -5.52 17.32 -5.11
CA SER A 190 -5.18 17.39 -6.54
C SER A 190 -4.48 18.67 -6.94
N TYR A 191 -4.65 19.70 -6.12
CA TYR A 191 -4.07 21.00 -6.29
C TYR A 191 -3.82 21.58 -4.90
N ILE A 192 -2.61 22.07 -4.67
CA ILE A 192 -2.34 22.93 -3.52
C ILE A 192 -2.68 24.34 -4.00
N ASP A 193 -3.76 24.90 -3.46
CA ASP A 193 -4.23 26.22 -3.90
C ASP A 193 -3.15 27.28 -3.70
N ASN A 194 -2.73 27.89 -4.81
CA ASN A 194 -1.69 28.92 -4.82
C ASN A 194 -2.13 30.17 -4.06
N LYS A 195 -3.44 30.36 -3.81
CA LYS A 195 -3.94 31.47 -2.99
C LYS A 195 -3.44 31.48 -1.54
N ASN A 196 -2.92 30.35 -1.04
CA ASN A 196 -2.31 30.28 0.29
C ASN A 196 -0.76 30.29 0.25
N ASN A 197 -0.15 30.79 -0.84
CA ASN A 197 1.31 30.96 -1.02
C ASN A 197 2.14 29.68 -0.78
N CYS A 198 1.57 28.52 -1.06
CA CYS A 198 2.22 27.25 -0.75
C CYS A 198 3.37 26.92 -1.71
N LEU A 199 3.27 27.36 -2.96
CA LEU A 199 4.23 27.16 -4.05
C LEU A 199 4.05 28.32 -5.05
N GLU A 200 4.75 29.43 -4.84
CA GLU A 200 4.68 30.64 -5.69
C GLU A 200 5.21 30.44 -7.12
N ASP A 201 5.61 29.22 -7.49
CA ASP A 201 6.04 28.96 -8.85
C ASP A 201 4.81 28.56 -9.71
N PRO A 202 4.26 29.47 -10.54
CA PRO A 202 3.14 29.18 -11.42
C PRO A 202 3.47 28.12 -12.48
N ASN A 203 4.74 27.73 -12.63
CA ASN A 203 5.17 26.64 -13.50
C ASN A 203 5.29 25.29 -12.75
N PHE A 204 5.06 25.28 -11.43
CA PHE A 204 5.14 24.06 -10.62
C PHE A 204 3.84 23.25 -10.76
N SER A 205 3.76 22.45 -11.83
CA SER A 205 2.70 21.46 -11.95
C SER A 205 3.00 20.29 -11.02
N PHE A 206 2.07 19.98 -10.10
CA PHE A 206 2.13 18.82 -9.21
C PHE A 206 2.32 17.49 -9.99
N SER A 207 1.99 17.47 -11.29
CA SER A 207 2.21 16.34 -12.19
C SER A 207 3.69 16.01 -12.43
N ASP A 208 4.58 17.00 -12.39
CA ASP A 208 5.94 16.85 -12.93
C ASP A 208 6.95 16.42 -11.84
N ILE A 209 6.57 16.59 -10.58
CA ILE A 209 7.52 16.51 -9.45
C ILE A 209 7.39 15.22 -8.65
N ILE A 210 6.34 14.42 -8.87
CA ILE A 210 5.85 13.56 -7.79
C ILE A 210 5.84 12.07 -8.13
N PHE A 211 6.12 11.66 -9.37
CA PHE A 211 6.17 10.24 -9.68
C PHE A 211 7.42 9.58 -9.10
N GLY A 212 7.21 8.77 -8.07
CA GLY A 212 8.28 8.07 -7.36
C GLY A 212 9.03 8.91 -6.33
N LYS A 213 8.67 10.19 -6.15
CA LYS A 213 9.17 10.98 -5.03
C LYS A 213 8.35 10.67 -3.78
N SER A 214 9.07 10.59 -2.68
CA SER A 214 8.47 10.58 -1.37
C SER A 214 8.30 11.98 -0.83
N ILE A 215 7.26 12.17 -0.05
CA ILE A 215 7.00 13.39 0.71
C ILE A 215 7.02 13.03 2.18
N ASN A 216 7.71 13.85 2.96
CA ASN A 216 7.75 13.73 4.40
C ASN A 216 6.53 14.45 4.99
N LEU A 217 5.68 13.73 5.67
CA LEU A 217 4.51 14.25 6.38
C LEU A 217 4.87 14.48 7.84
N LYS A 218 4.48 15.62 8.38
CA LYS A 218 4.60 15.96 9.79
C LYS A 218 3.25 16.41 10.30
N LEU A 219 2.69 15.69 11.26
CA LEU A 219 1.44 16.09 11.91
C LEU A 219 1.74 17.14 12.97
N MET A 220 0.87 18.14 13.06
CA MET A 220 0.87 19.14 14.12
C MET A 220 -0.49 19.07 14.82
N THR A 221 -0.50 18.72 16.11
CA THR A 221 -1.72 18.71 16.95
C THR A 221 -1.53 19.69 18.08
N ASN A 222 -2.38 20.70 18.22
CA ASN A 222 -2.23 21.72 19.28
C ASN A 222 -0.81 22.33 19.33
N ALA A 223 -0.25 22.65 18.15
CA ALA A 223 1.13 23.11 17.97
C ALA A 223 2.25 22.12 18.37
N ARG A 224 1.92 20.87 18.68
CA ARG A 224 2.89 19.81 18.99
C ARG A 224 3.19 18.99 17.73
N PRO A 225 4.47 18.83 17.34
CA PRO A 225 4.85 18.06 16.18
C PRO A 225 4.81 16.55 16.45
N SER A 226 4.47 15.76 15.43
CA SER A 226 4.66 14.31 15.42
C SER A 226 6.03 13.89 14.89
N THR A 227 6.26 12.57 14.91
CA THR A 227 7.25 11.93 14.05
C THR A 227 7.00 12.26 12.58
N ILE A 228 8.08 12.36 11.81
CA ILE A 228 8.02 12.57 10.37
C ILE A 228 7.82 11.21 9.71
N GLU A 229 6.84 11.10 8.82
CA GLU A 229 6.52 9.86 8.11
C GLU A 229 6.56 10.06 6.60
N GLU A 230 7.05 9.08 5.87
CA GLU A 230 7.19 9.15 4.42
C GLU A 230 5.90 8.65 3.74
N ILE A 231 5.33 9.45 2.84
CA ILE A 231 4.30 8.98 1.89
C ILE A 231 4.83 9.05 0.47
N ARG A 232 4.59 7.99 -0.31
CA ARG A 232 4.95 7.98 -1.74
C ARG A 232 3.76 8.28 -2.61
N PHE A 233 3.99 9.06 -3.65
CA PHE A 233 2.98 9.28 -4.66
C PHE A 233 3.19 8.40 -5.87
N LEU A 234 2.09 7.84 -6.34
CA LEU A 234 2.08 6.89 -7.44
C LEU A 234 1.50 7.54 -8.69
N HIS A 235 1.98 7.09 -9.84
CA HIS A 235 1.41 7.50 -11.12
C HIS A 235 0.00 6.92 -11.30
N LYS A 236 -0.98 7.65 -11.86
CA LYS A 236 -2.35 7.15 -12.06
C LYS A 236 -2.42 5.75 -12.73
N LYS A 237 -1.44 5.45 -13.59
CA LYS A 237 -1.28 4.16 -14.30
C LYS A 237 -0.25 3.20 -13.68
N TRP A 238 0.17 3.39 -12.43
CA TRP A 238 1.20 2.59 -11.77
C TRP A 238 0.87 1.09 -11.78
N LYS A 239 -0.38 0.73 -11.48
CA LYS A 239 -0.85 -0.66 -11.52
C LYS A 239 -0.61 -1.33 -12.88
N VAL A 240 -0.87 -0.60 -13.98
CA VAL A 240 -0.65 -1.11 -15.34
C VAL A 240 0.84 -1.30 -15.61
N PHE A 241 1.67 -0.34 -15.18
CA PHE A 241 3.13 -0.42 -15.35
C PHE A 241 3.72 -1.64 -14.64
N TYR A 242 3.42 -1.84 -13.35
CA TYR A 242 3.89 -3.03 -12.63
C TYR A 242 3.25 -4.32 -13.13
N GLY A 243 2.01 -4.27 -13.63
CA GLY A 243 1.38 -5.41 -14.30
C GLY A 243 2.17 -5.86 -15.53
N ILE A 244 2.60 -4.93 -16.37
CA ILE A 244 3.44 -5.24 -17.55
C ILE A 244 4.80 -5.80 -17.13
N ILE A 245 5.48 -5.18 -16.17
CA ILE A 245 6.77 -5.68 -15.66
C ILE A 245 6.61 -7.10 -15.10
N SER A 246 5.53 -7.34 -14.34
CA SER A 246 5.25 -8.65 -13.78
C SER A 246 5.05 -9.71 -14.87
N ILE A 247 4.32 -9.38 -15.94
CA ILE A 247 4.14 -10.29 -17.09
C ILE A 247 5.50 -10.63 -17.72
N ILE A 248 6.34 -9.61 -17.96
CA ILE A 248 7.70 -9.81 -18.50
C ILE A 248 8.53 -10.70 -17.59
N LEU A 249 8.46 -10.49 -16.26
CA LEU A 249 9.20 -11.28 -15.28
C LEU A 249 8.72 -12.73 -15.24
N THR A 250 7.41 -12.97 -15.33
CA THR A 250 6.83 -14.32 -15.42
C THR A 250 7.32 -15.04 -16.66
N PHE A 251 7.20 -14.42 -17.85
CA PHE A 251 7.66 -15.05 -19.09
C PHE A 251 9.19 -15.20 -19.12
N GLY A 252 9.94 -14.26 -18.56
CA GLY A 252 11.39 -14.35 -18.39
C GLY A 252 11.79 -15.52 -17.49
N PHE A 253 11.09 -15.72 -16.38
CA PHE A 253 11.29 -16.87 -15.50
C PHE A 253 10.96 -18.20 -16.20
N MET A 254 9.86 -18.25 -16.95
CA MET A 254 9.52 -19.43 -17.76
C MET A 254 10.57 -19.71 -18.84
N GLY A 255 11.11 -18.66 -19.48
CA GLY A 255 12.21 -18.77 -20.43
C GLY A 255 13.51 -19.26 -19.78
N LEU A 256 13.80 -18.79 -18.56
CA LEU A 256 14.94 -19.27 -17.78
C LEU A 256 14.82 -20.77 -17.45
N LEU A 257 13.62 -21.22 -17.06
CA LEU A 257 13.37 -22.65 -16.85
C LEU A 257 13.56 -23.45 -18.15
N ALA A 258 13.11 -22.93 -19.29
CA ALA A 258 13.33 -23.55 -20.60
C ALA A 258 14.83 -23.70 -20.93
N LEU A 259 15.63 -22.67 -20.60
CA LEU A 259 17.08 -22.68 -20.78
C LEU A 259 17.77 -23.69 -19.87
N ILE A 260 17.37 -23.77 -18.60
CA ILE A 260 17.90 -24.74 -17.63
C ILE A 260 17.62 -26.18 -18.10
N ILE A 261 16.41 -26.42 -18.63
CA ILE A 261 16.00 -27.71 -19.20
C ILE A 261 16.71 -28.00 -20.54
N LYS A 262 17.42 -27.02 -21.12
CA LYS A 262 18.06 -27.06 -22.44
C LYS A 262 17.08 -27.43 -23.56
N LYS A 263 15.81 -27.07 -23.41
CA LYS A 263 14.75 -27.38 -24.36
C LYS A 263 13.90 -26.14 -24.63
N ALA A 264 14.16 -25.50 -25.77
CA ALA A 264 13.48 -24.26 -26.18
C ALA A 264 11.95 -24.46 -26.33
N ASN A 265 11.52 -25.63 -26.78
CA ASN A 265 10.11 -26.01 -26.90
C ASN A 265 9.72 -27.02 -25.82
N PHE A 266 9.79 -26.62 -24.55
CA PHE A 266 9.38 -27.48 -23.41
C PHE A 266 7.86 -27.51 -23.21
N LEU A 267 7.12 -26.55 -23.79
CA LEU A 267 5.67 -26.44 -23.65
C LEU A 267 4.94 -27.74 -24.05
N PRO A 268 5.20 -28.32 -25.24
CA PRO A 268 4.61 -29.58 -25.62
C PRO A 268 4.91 -30.67 -24.61
N ASP A 269 6.14 -30.76 -24.08
CA ASP A 269 6.49 -31.82 -23.12
C ASP A 269 5.80 -31.70 -21.77
N ILE A 270 5.54 -30.48 -21.30
CA ILE A 270 4.78 -30.26 -20.06
C ILE A 270 3.31 -30.65 -20.27
N LEU A 271 2.74 -30.29 -21.42
CA LEU A 271 1.33 -30.52 -21.72
C LEU A 271 1.05 -31.97 -22.10
N LEU A 272 2.04 -32.67 -22.65
CA LEU A 272 1.93 -34.00 -23.22
C LEU A 272 2.08 -35.08 -22.16
N ASP A 273 1.15 -36.02 -22.16
CA ASP A 273 1.30 -37.25 -21.39
C ASP A 273 2.18 -38.22 -22.17
N VAL A 274 3.36 -38.51 -21.62
CA VAL A 274 4.38 -39.38 -22.22
C VAL A 274 3.82 -40.76 -22.59
N LYS A 275 2.77 -41.23 -21.90
CA LYS A 275 2.20 -42.55 -22.17
C LYS A 275 1.30 -42.58 -23.39
N THR A 276 0.41 -41.59 -23.52
CA THR A 276 -0.61 -41.54 -24.59
C THR A 276 -0.19 -40.72 -25.79
N ASN A 277 0.88 -39.93 -25.67
CA ASN A 277 1.30 -38.95 -26.67
C ASN A 277 0.18 -37.95 -27.03
N SER A 278 -0.64 -37.58 -26.04
CA SER A 278 -1.76 -36.64 -26.17
C SER A 278 -1.67 -35.53 -25.12
N TYR A 279 -2.24 -34.36 -25.42
CA TYR A 279 -2.30 -33.27 -24.45
C TYR A 279 -3.34 -33.54 -23.37
N THR A 280 -2.95 -33.34 -22.11
CA THR A 280 -3.87 -33.52 -20.98
C THR A 280 -4.36 -32.20 -20.43
N LEU A 281 -5.67 -32.13 -20.20
CA LEU A 281 -6.31 -30.94 -19.61
C LEU A 281 -5.74 -30.61 -18.22
N ALA A 282 -5.46 -31.62 -17.39
CA ALA A 282 -4.92 -31.41 -16.04
C ALA A 282 -3.54 -30.71 -16.07
N ASN A 283 -2.63 -31.16 -16.95
CA ASN A 283 -1.32 -30.52 -17.10
C ASN A 283 -1.46 -29.10 -17.64
N PHE A 284 -2.37 -28.87 -18.59
CA PHE A 284 -2.68 -27.54 -19.09
C PHE A 284 -3.18 -26.61 -17.97
N GLN A 285 -4.14 -27.07 -17.15
CA GLN A 285 -4.66 -26.29 -16.03
C GLN A 285 -3.56 -25.97 -15.01
N ALA A 286 -2.76 -26.96 -14.62
CA ALA A 286 -1.67 -26.76 -13.69
C ALA A 286 -0.64 -25.75 -14.22
N TYR A 287 -0.31 -25.83 -15.52
CA TYR A 287 0.59 -24.90 -16.18
C TYR A 287 0.03 -23.46 -16.18
N VAL A 288 -1.23 -23.28 -16.60
CA VAL A 288 -1.88 -21.97 -16.64
C VAL A 288 -1.99 -21.37 -15.23
N TRP A 289 -2.41 -22.15 -14.22
CA TRP A 289 -2.46 -21.68 -12.84
C TRP A 289 -1.09 -21.32 -12.29
N THR A 290 -0.04 -22.05 -12.67
CA THR A 290 1.33 -21.71 -12.30
C THR A 290 1.71 -20.33 -12.86
N ILE A 291 1.42 -20.06 -14.13
CA ILE A 291 1.68 -18.74 -14.75
C ILE A 291 0.88 -17.65 -14.04
N VAL A 292 -0.43 -17.85 -13.84
CA VAL A 292 -1.32 -16.85 -13.22
C VAL A 292 -0.87 -16.53 -11.79
N LEU A 293 -0.56 -17.54 -10.99
CA LEU A 293 -0.17 -17.35 -9.60
C LEU A 293 1.24 -16.78 -9.47
N LEU A 294 2.19 -17.27 -10.27
CA LEU A 294 3.54 -16.72 -10.30
C LEU A 294 3.53 -15.25 -10.75
N GLY A 295 2.76 -14.93 -11.79
CA GLY A 295 2.58 -13.55 -12.24
C GLY A 295 1.87 -12.68 -11.21
N SER A 296 0.85 -13.19 -10.52
CA SER A 296 0.22 -12.43 -9.43
C SER A 296 1.17 -12.16 -8.29
N TYR A 297 1.99 -13.16 -7.94
CA TYR A 297 2.99 -13.06 -6.89
C TYR A 297 4.05 -12.01 -7.25
N PHE A 298 4.61 -12.06 -8.47
CA PHE A 298 5.54 -11.04 -8.94
C PHE A 298 4.91 -9.64 -8.95
N TYR A 299 3.65 -9.52 -9.37
CA TYR A 299 2.95 -8.25 -9.40
C TYR A 299 2.83 -7.65 -7.99
N VAL A 300 2.33 -8.43 -7.02
CA VAL A 300 2.20 -8.00 -5.62
C VAL A 300 3.55 -7.73 -5.00
N ALA A 301 4.54 -8.61 -5.20
CA ALA A 301 5.89 -8.46 -4.65
C ALA A 301 6.58 -7.20 -5.20
N LEU A 302 6.46 -6.91 -6.49
CA LEU A 302 7.00 -5.69 -7.09
C LEU A 302 6.32 -4.43 -6.55
N CYS A 303 4.99 -4.47 -6.38
CA CYS A 303 4.24 -3.37 -5.78
C CYS A 303 4.70 -3.14 -4.34
N GLN A 304 4.76 -4.18 -3.50
CA GLN A 304 5.19 -4.04 -2.10
C GLN A 304 6.65 -3.59 -1.99
N TRP A 305 7.55 -4.19 -2.78
CA TRP A 305 8.97 -3.86 -2.78
C TRP A 305 9.26 -2.40 -3.10
N THR A 306 8.62 -1.88 -4.15
CA THR A 306 8.89 -0.51 -4.63
C THR A 306 8.17 0.56 -3.82
N ILE A 307 7.05 0.20 -3.18
CA ILE A 307 6.16 1.15 -2.53
C ILE A 307 6.39 1.19 -1.02
N LEU A 308 6.54 0.05 -0.35
CA LEU A 308 6.70 -0.03 1.11
C LEU A 308 8.17 0.06 1.55
N VAL A 309 8.99 0.86 0.85
CA VAL A 309 10.44 0.95 1.08
C VAL A 309 10.76 0.97 2.58
N ASN A 310 11.63 0.04 2.97
CA ASN A 310 12.04 -0.33 4.34
C ASN A 310 11.27 -1.48 5.02
N LYS A 311 10.17 -1.97 4.44
CA LYS A 311 9.51 -3.20 4.89
C LYS A 311 9.56 -4.24 3.77
N MET A 312 10.64 -5.02 3.74
CA MET A 312 10.74 -6.21 2.90
C MET A 312 9.84 -7.31 3.49
N ILE A 313 8.53 -7.10 3.40
CA ILE A 313 7.53 -8.08 3.76
C ILE A 313 7.30 -8.90 2.50
N LEU A 314 7.69 -10.17 2.55
CA LEU A 314 7.32 -11.11 1.50
C LEU A 314 5.80 -11.29 1.55
N PRO A 315 5.09 -11.19 0.41
CA PRO A 315 3.66 -11.42 0.42
C PRO A 315 3.39 -12.88 0.79
N ASP A 316 2.62 -13.08 1.85
CA ASP A 316 2.21 -14.41 2.26
C ASP A 316 1.34 -15.05 1.19
N PHE A 317 1.61 -16.33 0.90
CA PHE A 317 0.72 -17.13 0.09
C PHE A 317 -0.53 -17.45 0.90
N ASN A 318 -1.69 -16.98 0.43
CA ASN A 318 -2.95 -17.42 1.00
C ASN A 318 -3.07 -18.94 0.88
N ALA A 319 -3.34 -19.62 1.99
CA ALA A 319 -3.56 -21.06 2.05
C ALA A 319 -4.56 -21.57 0.99
N LYS A 320 -5.55 -20.75 0.62
CA LYS A 320 -6.51 -21.04 -0.46
C LYS A 320 -5.85 -21.13 -1.84
N LEU A 321 -4.89 -20.25 -2.14
CA LEU A 321 -4.13 -20.27 -3.40
C LEU A 321 -3.19 -21.48 -3.45
N THR A 322 -2.54 -21.79 -2.32
CA THR A 322 -1.68 -22.97 -2.18
C THR A 322 -2.47 -24.26 -2.33
N ALA A 323 -3.66 -24.34 -1.73
CA ALA A 323 -4.58 -25.45 -1.91
C ALA A 323 -5.04 -25.60 -3.37
N LEU A 324 -5.28 -24.49 -4.09
CA LEU A 324 -5.64 -24.53 -5.51
C LEU A 324 -4.54 -25.13 -6.40
N LEU A 325 -3.27 -24.75 -6.14
CA LEU A 325 -2.11 -25.39 -6.77
C LEU A 325 -2.05 -26.87 -6.40
N GLY A 326 -2.22 -27.19 -5.11
CA GLY A 326 -2.25 -28.56 -4.60
C GLY A 326 -3.30 -29.43 -5.30
N ILE A 327 -4.50 -28.90 -5.57
CA ILE A 327 -5.55 -29.60 -6.30
C ILE A 327 -5.12 -29.86 -7.75
N SER A 328 -4.53 -28.87 -8.42
CA SER A 328 -4.08 -28.99 -9.82
C SER A 328 -2.96 -30.03 -9.96
N PHE A 329 -1.94 -29.96 -9.09
CA PHE A 329 -0.85 -30.94 -9.06
C PHE A 329 -1.31 -32.32 -8.57
N GLY A 330 -2.23 -32.37 -7.60
CA GLY A 330 -2.82 -33.59 -7.07
C GLY A 330 -3.56 -34.38 -8.15
N GLY A 331 -4.30 -33.70 -9.03
CA GLY A 331 -4.94 -34.32 -10.19
C GLY A 331 -3.96 -34.99 -11.14
N SER A 332 -2.84 -34.32 -11.47
CA SER A 332 -1.79 -34.91 -12.33
C SER A 332 -1.07 -36.09 -11.67
N ILE A 333 -0.77 -36.02 -10.37
CA ILE A 333 -0.16 -37.15 -9.66
C ILE A 333 -1.14 -38.34 -9.63
N LEU A 334 -2.40 -38.10 -9.29
CA LEU A 334 -3.39 -39.16 -9.16
C LEU A 334 -3.72 -39.83 -10.51
N SER A 335 -3.77 -39.06 -11.60
CA SER A 335 -3.97 -39.62 -12.95
C SER A 335 -2.84 -40.59 -13.34
N THR A 336 -1.58 -40.25 -13.01
CA THR A 336 -0.44 -41.14 -13.27
C THR A 336 -0.49 -42.42 -12.42
N MET A 337 -1.01 -42.35 -11.19
CA MET A 337 -1.22 -43.52 -10.33
C MET A 337 -2.33 -44.44 -10.85
N ILE A 338 -3.44 -43.87 -11.32
CA ILE A 338 -4.56 -44.65 -11.89
C ILE A 338 -4.11 -45.37 -13.17
N GLN A 339 -3.39 -44.69 -14.05
CA GLN A 339 -2.86 -45.28 -15.29
C GLN A 339 -1.77 -46.33 -15.05
N LYS A 340 -0.96 -46.22 -13.97
CA LYS A 340 0.05 -47.27 -13.63
C LYS A 340 -0.60 -48.63 -13.34
N ARG A 341 -1.91 -48.66 -13.06
CA ARG A 341 -2.68 -49.89 -12.82
C ARG A 341 -3.30 -50.50 -14.07
N GLU A 342 -3.30 -49.80 -15.21
CA GLU A 342 -3.76 -50.32 -16.49
C GLU A 342 -2.62 -51.05 -17.21
N ARG A 343 -2.90 -52.29 -17.65
CA ARG A 343 -1.98 -53.12 -18.46
C ARG A 343 -2.26 -53.01 -19.96
N GLU A 344 -3.17 -52.13 -20.37
CA GLU A 344 -3.51 -51.95 -21.78
C GLU A 344 -2.47 -51.09 -22.49
N LYS A 345 -2.05 -51.53 -23.68
CA LYS A 345 -1.06 -50.82 -24.49
C LYS A 345 -1.65 -49.46 -24.88
N PRO A 346 -1.06 -48.33 -24.47
CA PRO A 346 -1.58 -47.03 -24.86
C PRO A 346 -1.51 -46.92 -26.38
N ILE A 347 -2.64 -46.55 -26.99
CA ILE A 347 -2.70 -46.22 -28.42
C ILE A 347 -1.94 -44.90 -28.56
N LYS A 348 -0.66 -44.98 -28.97
CA LYS A 348 0.14 -43.79 -29.25
C LYS A 348 -0.45 -43.11 -30.48
N LYS A 349 -1.01 -41.92 -30.29
CA LYS A 349 -1.41 -41.05 -31.40
C LYS A 349 -0.14 -40.49 -32.06
N GLU A 350 -0.09 -40.45 -33.38
CA GLU A 350 1.12 -40.08 -34.13
C GLU A 350 1.44 -38.58 -34.00
N ASN A 351 0.40 -37.74 -33.84
CA ASN A 351 0.52 -36.30 -33.58
C ASN A 351 -0.49 -35.83 -32.51
N PRO A 352 -0.02 -35.16 -31.42
CA PRO A 352 -0.91 -34.55 -30.44
C PRO A 352 -1.60 -33.32 -31.04
N GLU A 353 -2.91 -33.19 -30.84
CA GLU A 353 -3.70 -32.05 -31.31
C GLU A 353 -4.27 -31.25 -30.13
N TRP A 354 -4.45 -29.95 -30.29
CA TRP A 354 -5.12 -29.11 -29.27
C TRP A 354 -6.54 -29.59 -28.93
N LYS A 355 -7.20 -30.28 -29.87
CA LYS A 355 -8.51 -30.91 -29.65
C LYS A 355 -8.44 -32.01 -28.58
N ASP A 356 -7.29 -32.63 -28.36
CA ASP A 356 -7.10 -33.67 -27.34
C ASP A 356 -7.35 -33.15 -25.90
N LEU A 357 -7.30 -31.83 -25.69
CA LEU A 357 -7.66 -31.21 -24.40
C LEU A 357 -9.15 -31.37 -24.06
N ILE A 358 -10.00 -31.41 -25.08
CA ILE A 358 -11.47 -31.48 -24.94
C ILE A 358 -12.04 -32.80 -25.47
N SER A 359 -11.26 -33.57 -26.21
CA SER A 359 -11.65 -34.87 -26.77
C SER A 359 -11.18 -36.02 -25.89
N ASP A 360 -11.90 -37.13 -25.96
CA ASP A 360 -11.46 -38.40 -25.41
C ASP A 360 -10.57 -39.17 -26.39
N ASN A 361 -9.98 -40.29 -25.95
CA ASN A 361 -9.08 -41.14 -26.74
C ASN A 361 -9.70 -41.64 -28.05
N PHE A 362 -11.04 -41.66 -28.15
CA PHE A 362 -11.80 -42.04 -29.33
C PHE A 362 -12.17 -40.86 -30.25
N GLY A 363 -11.71 -39.65 -29.95
CA GLY A 363 -11.95 -38.44 -30.74
C GLY A 363 -13.28 -37.73 -30.48
N ALA A 364 -14.18 -38.30 -29.67
CA ALA A 364 -15.42 -37.65 -29.25
C ALA A 364 -15.15 -36.52 -28.23
N ILE A 365 -15.97 -35.47 -28.24
CA ILE A 365 -15.87 -34.37 -27.26
C ILE A 365 -16.37 -34.86 -25.90
N ASP A 366 -15.52 -34.75 -24.88
CA ASP A 366 -15.88 -35.04 -23.50
C ASP A 366 -16.45 -33.77 -22.86
N VAL A 367 -17.75 -33.80 -22.57
CA VAL A 367 -18.48 -32.70 -21.93
C VAL A 367 -17.87 -32.33 -20.57
N SER A 368 -17.35 -33.30 -19.83
CA SER A 368 -16.72 -33.08 -18.51
C SER A 368 -15.42 -32.31 -18.64
N LYS A 369 -14.57 -32.64 -19.63
CA LYS A 369 -13.35 -31.88 -19.93
C LYS A 369 -13.67 -30.46 -20.39
N LEU A 370 -14.69 -30.31 -21.25
CA LEU A 370 -15.12 -28.99 -21.72
C LEU A 370 -15.64 -28.12 -20.57
N GLN A 371 -16.45 -28.69 -19.68
CA GLN A 371 -16.96 -28.02 -18.48
C GLN A 371 -15.81 -27.59 -17.55
N LEU A 372 -14.86 -28.49 -17.30
CA LEU A 372 -13.70 -28.23 -16.45
C LEU A 372 -12.79 -27.12 -17.05
N LEU A 373 -12.58 -27.13 -18.37
CA LEU A 373 -11.85 -26.07 -19.07
C LEU A 373 -12.59 -24.72 -18.97
N GLY A 374 -13.90 -24.72 -19.20
CA GLY A 374 -14.76 -23.53 -19.09
C GLY A 374 -14.70 -22.90 -17.71
N PHE A 375 -14.86 -23.69 -16.64
CA PHE A 375 -14.74 -23.18 -15.27
C PHE A 375 -13.36 -22.63 -14.95
N THR A 376 -12.30 -23.23 -15.50
CA THR A 376 -10.93 -22.73 -15.30
C THR A 376 -10.76 -21.35 -15.90
N ILE A 377 -11.20 -21.15 -17.14
CA ILE A 377 -11.10 -19.86 -17.83
C ILE A 377 -11.89 -18.78 -17.07
N VAL A 378 -13.14 -19.09 -16.69
CA VAL A 378 -13.98 -18.15 -15.92
C VAL A 378 -13.33 -17.79 -14.59
N THR A 379 -12.79 -18.77 -13.86
CA THR A 379 -12.11 -18.54 -12.59
C THR A 379 -10.89 -17.64 -12.75
N ILE A 380 -10.05 -17.89 -13.75
CA ILE A 380 -8.87 -17.07 -14.04
C ILE A 380 -9.27 -15.62 -14.34
N ILE A 381 -10.30 -15.41 -15.17
CA ILE A 381 -10.78 -14.06 -15.51
C ILE A 381 -11.27 -13.34 -14.25
N ILE A 382 -12.11 -13.98 -13.44
CA ILE A 382 -12.62 -13.40 -12.19
C ILE A 382 -11.46 -13.05 -11.25
N TYR A 383 -10.51 -13.96 -11.10
CA TYR A 383 -9.33 -13.76 -10.26
C TYR A 383 -8.47 -12.59 -10.75
N LEU A 384 -8.18 -12.49 -12.05
CA LEU A 384 -7.40 -11.39 -12.62
C LEU A 384 -8.12 -10.04 -12.50
N LEU A 385 -9.43 -10.01 -12.70
CA LEU A 385 -10.24 -8.80 -12.49
C LEU A 385 -10.23 -8.36 -11.03
N TYR A 386 -10.29 -9.33 -10.10
CA TYR A 386 -10.20 -9.06 -8.68
C TYR A 386 -8.80 -8.56 -8.29
N LEU A 387 -7.73 -9.18 -8.79
CA LEU A 387 -6.34 -8.73 -8.63
C LEU A 387 -6.14 -7.29 -9.13
N ALA A 388 -6.73 -6.94 -10.28
CA ALA A 388 -6.63 -5.59 -10.85
C ALA A 388 -7.35 -4.53 -10.00
N LYS A 389 -8.48 -4.90 -9.37
CA LYS A 389 -9.26 -4.00 -8.52
C LYS A 389 -8.70 -3.87 -7.11
N CYS A 390 -8.16 -4.96 -6.56
CA CYS A 390 -7.60 -4.99 -5.22
C CYS A 390 -6.41 -4.03 -5.07
N ASN A 391 -6.12 -3.68 -3.81
CA ASN A 391 -4.91 -2.96 -3.46
C ASN A 391 -3.77 -4.00 -3.30
N PRO A 392 -2.80 -4.09 -4.24
CA PRO A 392 -1.74 -5.09 -4.17
C PRO A 392 -0.82 -4.88 -2.95
N LEU A 393 -0.90 -3.73 -2.27
CA LEU A 393 -0.16 -3.50 -1.03
C LEU A 393 -0.68 -4.38 0.12
N LYS A 394 -1.93 -4.84 0.07
CA LYS A 394 -2.53 -5.74 1.07
C LYS A 394 -2.22 -7.22 0.84
N GLY A 395 -1.39 -7.54 -0.14
CA GLY A 395 -1.03 -8.91 -0.50
C GLY A 395 -1.87 -9.47 -1.65
N LEU A 396 -1.80 -10.79 -1.81
CA LEU A 396 -2.55 -11.50 -2.84
C LEU A 396 -4.05 -11.52 -2.50
N PRO A 397 -4.93 -11.35 -3.49
CA PRO A 397 -6.36 -11.39 -3.26
C PRO A 397 -6.82 -12.78 -2.82
N ASP A 398 -7.69 -12.80 -1.82
CA ASP A 398 -8.38 -14.02 -1.40
C ASP A 398 -9.35 -14.50 -2.48
N ILE A 399 -9.27 -15.79 -2.81
CA ILE A 399 -10.27 -16.44 -3.66
C ILE A 399 -11.54 -16.65 -2.82
N PRO A 400 -12.74 -16.24 -3.32
CA PRO A 400 -14.01 -16.54 -2.67
C PRO A 400 -14.14 -18.04 -2.41
N GLU A 401 -14.60 -18.40 -1.22
CA GLU A 401 -14.70 -19.80 -0.80
C GLU A 401 -15.62 -20.62 -1.71
N THR A 402 -16.66 -19.99 -2.26
CA THR A 402 -17.55 -20.58 -3.26
C THR A 402 -16.83 -20.99 -4.55
N LEU A 403 -15.87 -20.17 -5.02
CA LEU A 403 -15.11 -20.44 -6.23
C LEU A 403 -14.11 -21.59 -6.00
N HIS A 404 -13.47 -21.62 -4.83
CA HIS A 404 -12.61 -22.73 -4.43
C HIS A 404 -13.40 -24.04 -4.31
N GLY A 405 -14.57 -24.00 -3.65
CA GLY A 405 -15.47 -25.15 -3.54
C GLY A 405 -15.91 -25.68 -4.91
N LEU A 406 -16.26 -24.79 -5.84
CA LEU A 406 -16.67 -25.17 -7.20
C LEU A 406 -15.54 -25.89 -7.96
N LEU A 407 -14.30 -25.40 -7.84
CA LEU A 407 -13.11 -26.03 -8.43
C LEU A 407 -12.82 -27.39 -7.79
N GLY A 408 -12.92 -27.48 -6.46
CA GLY A 408 -12.75 -28.74 -5.73
C GLY A 408 -13.78 -29.78 -6.15
N ILE A 409 -15.06 -29.39 -6.24
CA ILE A 409 -16.15 -30.26 -6.71
C ILE A 409 -15.91 -30.69 -8.15
N SER A 410 -15.53 -29.78 -9.05
CA SER A 410 -15.29 -30.13 -10.46
C SER A 410 -14.17 -31.17 -10.63
N GLN A 411 -13.11 -31.09 -9.83
CA GLN A 411 -12.02 -32.06 -9.85
C GLN A 411 -12.43 -33.39 -9.20
N ALA A 412 -13.16 -33.34 -8.08
CA ALA A 412 -13.71 -34.53 -7.44
C ALA A 412 -14.70 -35.27 -8.35
N SER A 413 -15.60 -34.56 -9.04
CA SER A 413 -16.55 -35.13 -9.99
C SER A 413 -15.85 -35.80 -11.17
N TYR A 414 -14.79 -35.18 -11.72
CA TYR A 414 -14.01 -35.79 -12.80
C TYR A 414 -13.26 -37.06 -12.35
N LEU A 415 -12.74 -37.08 -11.13
CA LEU A 415 -12.13 -38.29 -10.57
C LEU A 415 -13.16 -39.38 -10.27
N ALA A 416 -14.35 -38.99 -9.83
CA ALA A 416 -15.45 -39.91 -9.57
C ALA A 416 -15.94 -40.59 -10.85
N THR A 417 -16.14 -39.85 -11.95
CA THR A 417 -16.53 -40.45 -13.24
C THR A 417 -15.47 -41.42 -13.76
N LYS A 418 -14.18 -41.08 -13.66
CA LYS A 418 -13.10 -42.00 -14.01
C LYS A 418 -13.01 -43.24 -13.12
N ALA A 419 -13.39 -43.13 -11.86
CA ALA A 419 -13.43 -44.28 -10.97
C ALA A 419 -14.59 -45.22 -11.33
N VAL A 420 -15.75 -44.68 -11.67
CA VAL A 420 -16.94 -45.45 -12.08
C VAL A 420 -16.73 -46.16 -13.41
N GLU A 421 -16.21 -45.48 -14.44
CA GLU A 421 -15.91 -46.08 -15.75
C GLU A 421 -14.96 -47.29 -15.65
N LYS A 422 -14.10 -47.31 -14.62
CA LYS A 422 -13.18 -48.42 -14.37
C LYS A 422 -13.88 -49.64 -13.78
N ASP A 423 -14.85 -49.45 -12.89
CA ASP A 423 -15.60 -50.55 -12.31
C ASP A 423 -16.51 -51.20 -13.35
N ASP A 424 -17.11 -50.40 -14.24
CA ASP A 424 -17.90 -50.90 -15.37
C ASP A 424 -17.05 -51.74 -16.33
N LYS A 425 -15.90 -51.23 -16.80
CA LYS A 425 -14.99 -52.01 -17.67
C LYS A 425 -14.46 -53.28 -17.02
N LYS A 426 -14.20 -53.27 -15.71
CA LYS A 426 -13.73 -54.45 -14.98
C LYS A 426 -14.83 -55.52 -14.84
N SER A 427 -16.10 -55.10 -14.79
CA SER A 427 -17.24 -56.01 -14.77
C SER A 427 -17.44 -56.70 -16.12
N GLU A 428 -17.38 -55.96 -17.23
CA GLU A 428 -17.49 -56.50 -18.59
C GLU A 428 -16.35 -57.46 -18.95
N THR A 429 -15.10 -57.17 -18.56
CA THR A 429 -13.97 -58.09 -18.79
C THR A 429 -14.10 -59.37 -17.98
N ARG A 430 -14.68 -59.33 -16.77
CA ARG A 430 -14.94 -60.53 -15.96
C ARG A 430 -16.09 -61.38 -16.49
N GLU A 431 -17.08 -60.74 -17.10
CA GLU A 431 -18.24 -61.42 -17.69
C GLU A 431 -17.84 -62.12 -19.00
N SER A 432 -17.09 -61.44 -19.87
CA SER A 432 -16.54 -62.01 -21.12
C SER A 432 -15.47 -63.10 -20.89
N GLU A 433 -14.67 -63.02 -19.81
CA GLU A 433 -13.73 -64.09 -19.43
C GLU A 433 -14.44 -65.31 -18.83
N LYS A 434 -15.59 -65.12 -18.16
CA LYS A 434 -16.45 -66.25 -17.73
C LYS A 434 -17.16 -66.92 -18.90
N GLU A 435 -17.57 -66.16 -19.91
CA GLU A 435 -18.27 -66.68 -21.09
C GLU A 435 -17.34 -67.41 -22.08
N ARG A 436 -16.02 -67.17 -22.05
CA ARG A 436 -15.02 -67.91 -22.86
C ARG A 436 -14.55 -69.22 -22.25
N LYS A 437 -15.02 -69.60 -21.05
CA LYS A 437 -14.80 -70.94 -20.48
C LYS A 437 -16.09 -71.77 -20.46
N PRO A 438 -16.49 -72.33 -21.60
CA PRO A 438 -17.10 -73.64 -21.59
C PRO A 438 -16.42 -74.58 -22.60
N GLU A 439 -16.28 -75.84 -22.19
CA GLU A 439 -16.29 -77.02 -23.08
C GLU A 439 -14.97 -77.63 -23.60
N GLU A 440 -13.88 -77.63 -22.83
CA GLU A 440 -12.69 -78.47 -23.17
C GLU A 440 -12.42 -79.65 -22.21
N ASP A 441 -13.24 -79.86 -21.17
CA ASP A 441 -12.97 -80.87 -20.12
C ASP A 441 -13.98 -82.03 -20.01
N LYS A 442 -14.62 -82.46 -21.11
CA LYS A 442 -15.56 -83.61 -21.07
C LYS A 442 -15.21 -84.83 -21.92
N GLU A 443 -14.04 -84.90 -22.54
CA GLU A 443 -13.72 -86.02 -23.44
C GLU A 443 -12.41 -86.74 -23.12
N SER A 444 -12.24 -87.24 -21.89
CA SER A 444 -11.19 -88.25 -21.62
C SER A 444 -11.47 -89.13 -20.39
N ILE A 445 -12.60 -89.82 -20.35
CA ILE A 445 -12.75 -91.03 -19.53
C ILE A 445 -13.46 -92.10 -20.36
N LYS A 446 -12.68 -92.87 -21.12
CA LYS A 446 -13.05 -94.23 -21.52
C LYS A 446 -11.84 -95.05 -21.98
N VAL A 447 -11.74 -96.22 -21.35
CA VAL A 447 -11.05 -97.46 -21.76
C VAL A 447 -9.57 -97.58 -21.39
N GLY A 448 -9.28 -98.63 -20.62
CA GLY A 448 -7.95 -99.14 -20.30
C GLY A 448 -7.96 -99.94 -19.01
#